data_AF-A0A956EVS8-F1
#
_entry.id   AF-A0A956EVS8-F1
#
_cell.length_a   1.000
_cell.length_b   1.000
_cell.length_c   1.000
_cell.angle_alpha   90.00
_cell.angle_beta   90.00
_cell.angle_gamma   90.00
#
_symmetry.space_group_name_H-M   'P 1'
#
loop_
_entity.id
_entity.type
_entity.pdbx_description
1 polymer ?
#
loop_
_entity_poly.entity_id
_entity_poly.type
_entity_poly.pdbx_seq_one_letter_code
_entity_poly.pdbx_strand_id
1 'polypeptide(L)'
;LLLDRSGVRRAVAALLPVLGAVVAWRIIYSGMGYGTANSAMYVDPIASPLQFLGVMAERLPQLVAGEVGGPVAGVATLAGRKAELQVLAACCVVLLLMALPVYRVLKARPIARFWGLGALLATLPMCATQPHCRLMLVAGLGLSGVVAHTIAHAVEQRSTFGVRLLAGFWLCVLATLGPLRLAFEAWSVRLVGRPAALAAEGVPAEAKDKTLVILATPDPMFMCAQLPMQLASRKLVEPRAIRCLAAVEGTAKLTRINERTLRIFDANGLMKHFFIPLLRRDPIPHGWRLDRPDVKYRISRRDAAGQPTELHVHFHKELEDPELFFVAWSPETQRYEPFKLPGIGQSVELKGEPLPGLLTK
;
A
#
# COMPACT_ATOMS: atom_id res chain seq x y z
N LEU A 1 -10.99 -7.33 31.20
CA LEU A 1 -10.10 -8.50 31.39
C LEU A 1 -9.09 -8.29 32.51
N LEU A 2 -8.24 -7.25 32.44
CA LEU A 2 -7.11 -7.08 33.36
C LEU A 2 -7.35 -6.09 34.51
N LEU A 3 -8.36 -5.22 34.39
CA LEU A 3 -8.71 -4.20 35.38
C LEU A 3 -10.15 -4.33 35.91
N ASP A 4 -10.92 -5.28 35.38
CA ASP A 4 -12.33 -5.42 35.70
C ASP A 4 -12.50 -6.05 37.09
N ARG A 5 -13.07 -5.27 38.02
CA ARG A 5 -13.32 -5.69 39.41
C ARG A 5 -14.41 -6.77 39.50
N SER A 6 -15.24 -6.89 38.48
CA SER A 6 -16.36 -7.83 38.42
C SER A 6 -15.97 -9.21 37.86
N GLY A 7 -14.69 -9.40 37.51
CA GLY A 7 -14.11 -10.67 37.08
C GLY A 7 -14.06 -10.88 35.57
N VAL A 8 -13.20 -11.80 35.14
CA VAL A 8 -12.90 -12.05 33.71
C VAL A 8 -14.14 -12.43 32.90
N ARG A 9 -15.06 -13.23 33.48
CA ARG A 9 -16.27 -13.69 32.78
C ARG A 9 -17.17 -12.53 32.37
N ARG A 10 -17.45 -11.60 33.29
CA ARG A 10 -18.26 -10.40 33.00
C ARG A 10 -17.56 -9.48 32.02
N ALA A 11 -16.24 -9.35 32.14
CA ALA A 11 -15.46 -8.56 31.20
C ALA A 11 -15.50 -9.12 29.76
N VAL A 12 -15.46 -10.44 29.58
CA VAL A 12 -15.64 -11.08 28.27
C VAL A 12 -17.07 -10.90 27.78
N ALA A 13 -18.05 -11.11 28.65
CA ALA A 13 -19.46 -10.92 28.30
C ALA A 13 -19.76 -9.49 27.83
N ALA A 14 -19.10 -8.49 28.42
CA ALA A 14 -19.20 -7.09 28.00
C ALA A 14 -18.66 -6.82 26.58
N LEU A 15 -17.80 -7.69 26.05
CA LEU A 15 -17.30 -7.59 24.66
C LEU A 15 -18.26 -8.23 23.64
N LEU A 16 -19.23 -9.05 24.08
CA LEU A 16 -20.14 -9.76 23.18
C LEU A 16 -20.92 -8.84 22.23
N PRO A 17 -21.44 -7.66 22.65
CA PRO A 17 -22.14 -6.77 21.72
C PRO A 17 -21.24 -6.27 20.59
N VAL A 18 -19.99 -5.92 20.92
CA VAL A 18 -18.99 -5.45 19.94
C VAL A 18 -18.59 -6.59 19.00
N LEU A 19 -18.33 -7.78 19.55
CA LEU A 19 -18.04 -8.97 18.75
C LEU A 19 -19.20 -9.32 17.83
N GLY A 20 -20.44 -9.25 18.32
CA GLY A 20 -21.65 -9.47 17.54
C GLY A 20 -21.76 -8.49 16.37
N ALA A 21 -21.49 -7.21 16.60
CA ALA A 21 -21.47 -6.19 15.55
C ALA A 21 -20.38 -6.49 14.49
N VAL A 22 -19.17 -6.86 14.91
CA VAL A 22 -18.07 -7.22 14.00
C VAL A 22 -18.41 -8.46 13.16
N VAL A 23 -18.98 -9.50 13.78
CA VAL A 23 -19.39 -10.72 13.08
C VAL A 23 -20.52 -10.43 12.09
N ALA A 24 -21.56 -9.70 12.51
CA ALA A 24 -22.67 -9.33 11.65
C ALA A 24 -22.20 -8.51 10.43
N TRP A 25 -21.36 -7.49 10.68
CA TRP A 25 -20.73 -6.72 9.61
C TRP A 25 -19.94 -7.60 8.66
N ARG A 26 -19.11 -8.52 9.17
CA ARG A 26 -18.30 -9.41 8.33
C ARG A 26 -19.15 -10.34 7.48
N ILE A 27 -20.24 -10.88 8.01
CA ILE A 27 -21.17 -11.73 7.25
C ILE A 27 -21.78 -10.94 6.10
N ILE A 28 -22.30 -9.73 6.37
CA ILE A 28 -22.89 -8.86 5.34
C ILE A 28 -21.83 -8.48 4.30
N TYR A 29 -20.67 -8.02 4.75
CA TYR A 29 -19.57 -7.59 3.90
C TYR A 29 -19.10 -8.70 2.95
N SER A 30 -18.93 -9.92 3.48
CA SER A 30 -18.51 -11.07 2.65
C SER A 30 -19.65 -11.57 1.76
N GLY A 31 -20.88 -11.56 2.25
CA GLY A 31 -22.07 -11.96 1.48
C GLY A 31 -22.35 -11.05 0.28
N MET A 32 -21.95 -9.77 0.36
CA MET A 32 -21.99 -8.82 -0.75
C MET A 32 -20.80 -8.96 -1.71
N GLY A 33 -19.91 -9.93 -1.50
CA GLY A 33 -18.73 -10.16 -2.33
C GLY A 33 -17.59 -9.16 -2.09
N TYR A 34 -17.62 -8.40 -0.99
CA TYR A 34 -16.52 -7.50 -0.64
C TYR A 34 -15.38 -8.26 0.04
N GLY A 35 -14.16 -7.76 -0.17
CA GLY A 35 -12.93 -8.31 0.39
C GLY A 35 -11.74 -8.05 -0.51
N THR A 36 -10.62 -8.66 -0.15
CA THR A 36 -9.40 -8.64 -0.96
C THR A 36 -9.16 -10.03 -1.53
N ALA A 37 -9.28 -10.17 -2.85
CA ALA A 37 -8.93 -11.38 -3.56
C ALA A 37 -7.77 -11.09 -4.52
N ASN A 38 -6.90 -12.07 -4.70
CA ASN A 38 -5.88 -12.08 -5.75
C ASN A 38 -4.92 -10.88 -5.71
N SER A 39 -4.63 -10.28 -4.55
CA SER A 39 -3.65 -9.19 -4.36
C SER A 39 -2.59 -9.64 -3.36
N ALA A 40 -1.31 -9.35 -3.60
CA ALA A 40 -0.26 -9.63 -2.61
C ALA A 40 -0.18 -8.56 -1.50
N MET A 41 -0.94 -7.47 -1.62
CA MET A 41 -0.94 -6.37 -0.65
C MET A 41 -1.65 -6.76 0.66
N TYR A 42 -2.66 -7.64 0.59
CA TYR A 42 -3.45 -8.06 1.74
C TYR A 42 -3.52 -9.59 1.85
N VAL A 43 -3.52 -10.08 3.09
CA VAL A 43 -3.76 -11.48 3.45
C VAL A 43 -4.96 -11.53 4.37
N ASP A 44 -6.04 -12.18 3.92
CA ASP A 44 -7.26 -12.31 4.70
C ASP A 44 -7.05 -13.31 5.86
N PRO A 45 -7.15 -12.89 7.13
CA PRO A 45 -6.92 -13.75 8.29
C PRO A 45 -7.96 -14.86 8.46
N ILE A 46 -9.14 -14.72 7.85
CA ILE A 46 -10.24 -15.69 7.95
C ILE A 46 -10.20 -16.65 6.77
N ALA A 47 -10.00 -16.14 5.55
CA ALA A 47 -9.96 -16.99 4.35
C ALA A 47 -8.68 -17.83 4.26
N SER A 48 -7.55 -17.30 4.76
CA SER A 48 -6.24 -17.95 4.69
C SER A 48 -5.49 -17.91 6.04
N PRO A 49 -6.01 -18.55 7.09
CA PRO A 49 -5.50 -18.38 8.46
C PRO A 49 -4.05 -18.84 8.64
N LEU A 50 -3.63 -19.95 8.02
CA LEU A 50 -2.25 -20.43 8.11
C LEU A 50 -1.26 -19.50 7.41
N GLN A 51 -1.65 -18.97 6.24
CA GLN A 51 -0.86 -17.97 5.54
C GLN A 51 -0.75 -16.69 6.36
N PHE A 52 -1.86 -16.29 7.00
CA PHE A 52 -1.91 -15.13 7.87
C PHE A 52 -0.96 -15.29 9.08
N LEU A 53 -0.94 -16.45 9.73
CA LEU A 53 -0.01 -16.72 10.83
C LEU A 53 1.46 -16.61 10.38
N GLY A 54 1.78 -17.09 9.17
CA GLY A 54 3.11 -16.95 8.59
C GLY A 54 3.51 -15.48 8.38
N VAL A 55 2.65 -14.67 7.76
CA VAL A 55 2.96 -13.24 7.55
C VAL A 55 2.93 -12.44 8.86
N MET A 56 2.09 -12.84 9.82
CA MET A 56 2.03 -12.22 11.14
C MET A 56 3.37 -12.37 11.89
N ALA A 57 4.01 -13.54 11.80
CA ALA A 57 5.31 -13.77 12.42
C ALA A 57 6.40 -12.81 11.90
N GLU A 58 6.32 -12.39 10.64
CA GLU A 58 7.26 -11.43 10.04
C GLU A 58 6.85 -9.96 10.28
N ARG A 59 5.54 -9.66 10.22
CA ARG A 59 5.03 -8.28 10.26
C ARG A 59 4.86 -7.76 11.69
N LEU A 60 4.45 -8.61 12.63
CA LEU A 60 4.22 -8.21 14.02
C LEU A 60 5.49 -7.64 14.67
N PRO A 61 6.68 -8.28 14.58
CA PRO A 61 7.90 -7.72 15.14
C PRO A 61 8.28 -6.38 14.52
N GLN A 62 8.12 -6.23 13.20
CA GLN A 62 8.43 -4.98 12.50
C GLN A 62 7.52 -3.83 12.94
N LEU A 63 6.21 -4.09 13.04
CA LEU A 63 5.22 -3.10 13.48
C LEU A 63 5.47 -2.66 14.92
N VAL A 64 5.64 -3.61 15.85
CA VAL A 64 5.87 -3.30 17.26
C VAL A 64 7.23 -2.62 17.46
N ALA A 65 8.30 -3.14 16.84
CA ALA A 65 9.63 -2.56 16.96
C ALA A 65 9.67 -1.13 16.42
N GLY A 66 9.08 -0.89 15.24
CA GLY A 66 9.04 0.43 14.64
C GLY A 66 8.31 1.47 15.49
N GLU A 67 7.30 1.06 16.25
CA GLU A 67 6.54 1.94 17.14
C GLU A 67 7.28 2.27 18.44
N VAL A 68 8.08 1.33 18.97
CA VAL A 68 8.81 1.51 20.25
C VAL A 68 10.24 2.04 20.07
N GLY A 69 10.57 2.58 18.90
CA GLY A 69 11.86 3.23 18.62
C GLY A 69 12.91 2.34 17.93
N GLY A 70 12.53 1.15 17.46
CA GLY A 70 13.35 0.30 16.59
C GLY A 70 13.29 0.70 15.10
N PRO A 71 13.76 -0.18 14.19
CA PRO A 71 13.73 0.06 12.75
C PRO A 71 12.32 0.38 12.23
N VAL A 72 12.24 1.29 11.26
CA VAL A 72 10.96 1.70 10.64
C VAL A 72 10.28 0.51 9.95
N ALA A 73 9.01 0.30 10.24
CA ALA A 73 8.22 -0.77 9.63
C ALA A 73 8.12 -0.58 8.10
N GLY A 74 8.50 -1.60 7.34
CA GLY A 74 8.46 -1.57 5.86
C GLY A 74 9.64 -0.89 5.18
N VAL A 75 10.68 -0.45 5.92
CA VAL A 75 11.84 0.26 5.34
C VAL A 75 12.59 -0.56 4.28
N ALA A 76 12.58 -1.88 4.39
CA ALA A 76 13.27 -2.78 3.47
C ALA A 76 12.37 -3.40 2.39
N THR A 77 11.09 -3.02 2.31
CA THR A 77 10.12 -3.64 1.37
C THR A 77 10.54 -3.55 -0.09
N LEU A 78 11.33 -2.52 -0.46
CA LEU A 78 11.84 -2.34 -1.82
C LEU A 78 13.28 -2.85 -2.00
N ALA A 79 13.99 -3.16 -0.93
CA ALA A 79 15.40 -3.55 -0.95
C ALA A 79 15.62 -5.07 -1.11
N GLY A 80 14.53 -5.82 -1.34
CA GLY A 80 14.55 -7.26 -1.57
C GLY A 80 14.61 -8.12 -0.31
N ARG A 81 14.41 -9.43 -0.49
CA ARG A 81 14.18 -10.38 0.62
C ARG A 81 15.31 -10.44 1.65
N LYS A 82 16.57 -10.32 1.20
CA LYS A 82 17.73 -10.34 2.11
C LYS A 82 17.71 -9.16 3.07
N ALA A 83 17.43 -7.95 2.56
CA ALA A 83 17.32 -6.75 3.37
C ALA A 83 16.11 -6.84 4.34
N GLU A 84 14.97 -7.36 3.87
CA GLU A 84 13.81 -7.60 4.74
C GLU A 84 14.13 -8.52 5.92
N LEU A 85 14.86 -9.63 5.67
CA LEU A 85 15.26 -10.56 6.72
C LEU A 85 16.25 -9.93 7.70
N GLN A 86 17.16 -9.08 7.23
CA GLN A 86 18.08 -8.33 8.11
C GLN A 86 17.34 -7.34 9.00
N VAL A 87 16.38 -6.60 8.45
CA VAL A 87 15.53 -5.67 9.21
C VAL A 87 14.65 -6.43 10.21
N LEU A 88 14.07 -7.57 9.81
CA LEU A 88 13.30 -8.42 10.71
C LEU A 88 14.16 -8.91 11.88
N ALA A 89 15.38 -9.39 11.61
CA ALA A 89 16.31 -9.81 12.64
C ALA A 89 16.65 -8.67 13.61
N ALA A 90 16.91 -7.47 13.09
CA ALA A 90 17.13 -6.27 13.91
C ALA A 90 15.92 -5.93 14.78
N CYS A 91 14.69 -6.01 14.23
CA CYS A 91 13.45 -5.80 14.99
C CYS A 91 13.32 -6.81 16.13
N CYS A 92 13.56 -8.10 15.86
CA CYS A 92 13.52 -9.15 16.88
C CYS A 92 14.56 -8.91 17.98
N VAL A 93 15.79 -8.53 17.63
CA VAL A 93 16.83 -8.20 18.62
C VAL A 93 16.41 -7.03 19.51
N VAL A 94 15.88 -5.95 18.93
CA VAL A 94 15.39 -4.79 19.69
C VAL A 94 14.28 -5.21 20.67
N LEU A 95 13.30 -5.99 20.20
CA LEU A 95 12.21 -6.47 21.06
C LEU A 95 12.70 -7.41 22.17
N LEU A 96 13.68 -8.27 21.89
CA LEU A 96 14.29 -9.15 22.90
C LEU A 96 15.02 -8.35 23.98
N LEU A 97 15.78 -7.32 23.60
CA LEU A 97 16.46 -6.42 24.54
C LEU A 97 15.47 -5.67 25.44
N MET A 98 14.29 -5.31 24.90
CA MET A 98 13.22 -4.64 25.66
C MET A 98 12.34 -5.59 26.47
N ALA A 99 12.31 -6.89 26.15
CA ALA A 99 11.34 -7.83 26.70
C ALA A 99 11.42 -7.95 28.23
N LEU A 100 12.63 -8.10 28.79
CA LEU A 100 12.81 -8.27 30.23
C LEU A 100 12.41 -7.02 31.05
N PRO A 101 12.92 -5.80 30.75
CA PRO A 101 12.50 -4.60 31.50
C PRO A 101 11.01 -4.31 31.34
N VAL A 102 10.43 -4.47 30.14
CA VAL A 102 8.98 -4.31 29.92
C VAL A 102 8.20 -5.34 30.74
N TYR A 103 8.60 -6.60 30.72
CA TYR A 103 7.95 -7.66 31.51
C TYR A 103 7.92 -7.33 33.02
N ARG A 104 9.01 -6.75 33.56
CA ARG A 104 9.07 -6.33 34.98
C ARG A 104 8.02 -5.24 35.27
N VAL A 105 7.86 -4.26 34.38
CA VAL A 105 6.85 -3.20 34.50
C VAL A 105 5.44 -3.76 34.38
N LEU A 106 5.19 -4.64 33.40
CA LEU A 106 3.90 -5.30 33.21
C LEU A 106 3.52 -6.13 34.45
N LYS A 107 4.48 -6.84 35.05
CA LYS A 107 4.24 -7.59 36.30
C LYS A 107 3.89 -6.66 37.45
N ALA A 108 4.56 -5.51 37.56
CA ALA A 108 4.35 -4.54 38.64
C ALA A 108 3.07 -3.72 38.50
N ARG A 109 2.63 -3.39 37.26
CA ARG A 109 1.52 -2.46 37.02
C ARG A 109 0.37 -3.10 36.23
N PRO A 110 -0.81 -3.32 36.85
CA PRO A 110 -2.01 -3.81 36.16
C PRO A 110 -2.44 -2.94 34.97
N ILE A 111 -2.32 -1.61 35.10
CA ILE A 111 -2.70 -0.67 34.05
C ILE A 111 -1.77 -0.79 32.83
N ALA A 112 -0.48 -1.03 33.04
CA ALA A 112 0.45 -1.29 31.95
C ALA A 112 0.10 -2.58 31.18
N ARG A 113 -0.39 -3.63 31.88
CA ARG A 113 -0.89 -4.85 31.23
C ARG A 113 -2.13 -4.58 30.38
N PHE A 114 -3.06 -3.77 30.88
CA PHE A 114 -4.25 -3.38 30.13
C PHE A 114 -3.88 -2.71 28.81
N TRP A 115 -3.01 -1.70 28.86
CA TRP A 115 -2.53 -0.99 27.68
C TRP A 115 -1.73 -1.90 26.74
N GLY A 116 -0.82 -2.72 27.27
CA GLY A 116 0.00 -3.64 26.47
C GLY A 116 -0.82 -4.72 25.77
N LEU A 117 -1.81 -5.31 26.44
CA LEU A 117 -2.72 -6.28 25.82
C LEU A 117 -3.60 -5.61 24.76
N GLY A 118 -4.13 -4.42 25.06
CA GLY A 118 -4.93 -3.66 24.09
C GLY A 118 -4.13 -3.31 22.83
N ALA A 119 -2.89 -2.86 23.00
CA ALA A 119 -1.98 -2.60 21.90
C ALA A 119 -1.73 -3.85 21.05
N LEU A 120 -1.37 -4.97 21.69
CA LEU A 120 -1.08 -6.21 20.97
C LEU A 120 -2.28 -6.68 20.15
N LEU A 121 -3.48 -6.68 20.75
CA LEU A 121 -4.72 -7.06 20.07
C LEU A 121 -5.06 -6.11 18.91
N ALA A 122 -4.80 -4.81 19.07
CA ALA A 122 -5.00 -3.81 18.02
C ALA A 122 -3.98 -3.95 16.86
N THR A 123 -2.77 -4.46 17.13
CA THR A 123 -1.76 -4.69 16.10
C THR A 123 -2.08 -5.91 15.22
N LEU A 124 -2.73 -6.95 15.76
CA LEU A 124 -3.02 -8.18 15.02
C LEU A 124 -3.70 -7.95 13.65
N PRO A 125 -4.83 -7.22 13.54
CA PRO A 125 -5.45 -6.98 12.23
C PRO A 125 -4.54 -6.20 11.27
N MET A 126 -3.62 -5.38 11.78
CA MET A 126 -2.70 -4.61 10.94
C MET A 126 -1.65 -5.50 10.25
N CYS A 127 -1.41 -6.71 10.76
CA CYS A 127 -0.55 -7.70 10.09
C CYS A 127 -1.15 -8.22 8.78
N ALA A 128 -2.44 -7.95 8.48
CA ALA A 128 -3.08 -8.39 7.24
C ALA A 128 -2.51 -7.66 6.00
N THR A 129 -1.90 -6.48 6.16
CA THR A 129 -1.34 -5.69 5.06
C THR A 129 0.17 -5.50 5.18
N GLN A 130 0.79 -4.85 4.19
CA GLN A 130 2.22 -4.52 4.25
C GLN A 130 2.54 -3.62 5.46
N PRO A 131 3.62 -3.90 6.20
CA PRO A 131 3.94 -3.18 7.43
C PRO A 131 4.29 -1.72 7.12
N HIS A 132 3.60 -0.79 7.78
CA HIS A 132 3.84 0.64 7.64
C HIS A 132 3.44 1.36 8.93
N CYS A 133 4.19 2.39 9.36
CA CYS A 133 3.99 3.08 10.64
C CYS A 133 2.56 3.61 10.82
N ARG A 134 1.96 4.14 9.75
CA ARG A 134 0.57 4.67 9.75
C ARG A 134 -0.51 3.68 10.26
N LEU A 135 -0.23 2.38 10.23
CA LEU A 135 -1.16 1.35 10.74
C LEU A 135 -1.20 1.32 12.28
N MET A 136 -0.17 1.86 12.93
CA MET A 136 0.00 1.81 14.38
C MET A 136 -0.67 2.98 15.11
N LEU A 137 -1.48 3.82 14.47
CA LEU A 137 -2.13 4.94 15.16
C LEU A 137 -2.90 4.50 16.43
N VAL A 138 -3.70 3.42 16.33
CA VAL A 138 -4.49 2.90 17.47
C VAL A 138 -3.63 2.06 18.42
N ALA A 139 -2.78 1.18 17.88
CA ALA A 139 -1.92 0.33 18.70
C ALA A 139 -0.86 1.13 19.47
N GLY A 140 -0.35 2.19 18.84
CA GLY A 140 0.61 3.16 19.36
C GLY A 140 0.07 3.92 20.57
N LEU A 141 -1.25 4.19 20.64
CA LEU A 141 -1.86 4.72 21.86
C LEU A 141 -1.68 3.76 23.05
N GLY A 142 -1.90 2.47 22.82
CA GLY A 142 -1.67 1.45 23.85
C GLY A 142 -0.19 1.27 24.20
N LEU A 143 0.70 1.27 23.21
CA LEU A 143 2.14 1.20 23.44
C LEU A 143 2.66 2.44 24.20
N SER A 144 2.11 3.63 23.94
CA SER A 144 2.39 4.85 24.69
C SER A 144 2.07 4.70 26.18
N GLY A 145 1.00 3.99 26.52
CA GLY A 145 0.66 3.64 27.90
C GLY A 145 1.73 2.76 28.57
N VAL A 146 2.29 1.79 27.85
CA VAL A 146 3.41 0.95 28.34
C VAL A 146 4.69 1.77 28.53
N VAL A 147 5.00 2.66 27.58
CA VAL A 147 6.13 3.58 27.65
C VAL A 147 6.00 4.49 28.87
N ALA A 148 4.87 5.18 29.02
CA ALA A 148 4.61 6.07 30.15
C ALA A 148 4.75 5.36 31.49
N HIS A 149 4.18 4.16 31.63
CA HIS A 149 4.30 3.38 32.87
C HIS A 149 5.70 2.87 33.14
N THR A 150 6.52 2.63 32.11
CA THR A 150 7.92 2.25 32.27
C THR A 150 8.76 3.43 32.76
N ILE A 151 8.55 4.63 32.19
CA ILE A 151 9.19 5.86 32.63
C ILE A 151 8.80 6.16 34.09
N ALA A 152 7.50 6.12 34.41
CA ALA A 152 7.02 6.32 35.78
C ALA A 152 7.62 5.30 36.77
N HIS A 153 7.70 4.02 36.38
CA HIS A 153 8.30 2.98 37.22
C HIS A 153 9.81 3.17 37.43
N ALA A 154 10.52 3.73 36.44
CA ALA A 154 11.94 4.05 36.57
C ALA A 154 12.22 5.19 37.56
N VAL A 155 11.28 6.14 37.67
CA VAL A 155 11.39 7.33 38.54
C VAL A 155 10.91 7.05 39.97
N GLU A 156 9.77 6.37 40.13
CA GLU A 156 9.09 6.23 41.42
C GLU A 156 9.69 5.15 42.35
N GLN A 157 10.49 4.20 41.83
CA GLN A 157 10.97 3.04 42.59
C GLN A 157 12.48 2.81 42.47
N ARG A 158 13.05 1.96 43.34
CA ARG A 158 14.35 1.31 43.09
C ARG A 158 14.22 0.33 41.92
N SER A 159 14.07 0.88 40.71
CA SER A 159 13.97 0.13 39.47
C SER A 159 15.32 -0.46 39.06
N THR A 160 15.33 -1.60 38.38
CA THR A 160 16.56 -2.20 37.85
C THR A 160 17.23 -1.31 36.80
N PHE A 161 18.55 -1.43 36.64
CA PHE A 161 19.32 -0.71 35.62
C PHE A 161 18.70 -0.80 34.22
N GLY A 162 18.29 -2.00 33.79
CA GLY A 162 17.68 -2.20 32.46
C GLY A 162 16.38 -1.40 32.24
N VAL A 163 15.56 -1.20 33.28
CA VAL A 163 14.35 -0.38 33.19
C VAL A 163 14.72 1.11 33.08
N ARG A 164 15.72 1.57 33.83
CA ARG A 164 16.20 2.96 33.74
C ARG A 164 16.82 3.27 32.39
N LEU A 165 17.61 2.33 31.87
CA LEU A 165 18.19 2.43 30.54
C LEU A 165 17.10 2.52 29.46
N LEU A 166 16.09 1.66 29.54
CA LEU A 166 14.96 1.68 28.60
C LEU A 166 14.13 2.98 28.71
N ALA A 167 13.86 3.45 29.93
CA ALA A 167 13.17 4.72 30.15
C ALA A 167 13.97 5.90 29.59
N GLY A 168 15.29 5.94 29.83
CA GLY A 168 16.17 6.96 29.25
C GLY A 168 16.22 6.91 27.73
N PHE A 169 16.26 5.71 27.14
CA PHE A 169 16.15 5.51 25.70
C PHE A 169 14.83 6.08 25.16
N TRP A 170 13.68 5.74 25.74
CA TRP A 170 12.39 6.26 25.28
C TRP A 170 12.22 7.76 25.51
N LEU A 171 12.79 8.32 26.58
CA LEU A 171 12.84 9.78 26.76
C LEU A 171 13.67 10.44 25.66
N CYS A 172 14.81 9.86 25.29
CA CYS A 172 15.62 10.32 24.16
C CYS A 172 14.84 10.20 22.83
N VAL A 173 14.14 9.08 22.60
CA VAL A 173 13.27 8.91 21.44
C VAL A 173 12.19 9.98 21.40
N LEU A 174 11.49 10.25 22.50
CA LEU A 174 10.41 11.26 22.53
C LEU A 174 10.94 12.69 22.37
N ALA A 175 12.08 13.02 23.00
CA ALA A 175 12.61 14.37 23.02
C ALA A 175 13.39 14.75 21.76
N THR A 176 14.11 13.80 21.13
CA THR A 176 15.03 14.10 20.02
C THR A 176 14.78 13.25 18.78
N LEU A 177 14.83 11.92 18.89
CA LEU A 177 14.78 11.06 17.69
C LEU A 177 13.40 11.04 17.03
N GLY A 178 12.34 11.23 17.80
CA GLY A 178 10.94 11.22 17.35
C GLY A 178 10.65 12.40 16.42
N PRO A 179 10.87 13.65 16.83
CA PRO A 179 10.74 14.81 15.94
C PRO A 179 11.62 14.72 14.68
N LEU A 180 12.87 14.26 14.81
CA LEU A 180 13.77 14.06 13.66
C LEU A 180 13.24 12.98 12.71
N ARG A 181 12.76 11.87 13.26
CA ARG A 181 12.15 10.79 12.49
C ARG A 181 10.86 11.25 11.81
N LEU A 182 10.02 12.03 12.48
CA LEU A 182 8.81 12.60 11.89
C LEU A 182 9.16 13.53 10.72
N ALA A 183 10.15 14.40 10.88
CA ALA A 183 10.63 15.27 9.80
C ALA A 183 11.16 14.44 8.61
N PHE A 184 11.94 13.39 8.89
CA PHE A 184 12.44 12.48 7.87
C PHE A 184 11.32 11.71 7.16
N GLU A 185 10.36 11.14 7.89
CA GLU A 185 9.22 10.41 7.33
C GLU A 185 8.32 11.34 6.49
N ALA A 186 8.07 12.56 6.96
CA ALA A 186 7.33 13.56 6.18
C ALA A 186 8.06 13.92 4.87
N TRP A 187 9.39 14.07 4.94
CA TRP A 187 10.22 14.32 3.76
C TRP A 187 10.25 13.11 2.81
N SER A 188 10.37 11.88 3.32
CA SER A 188 10.40 10.67 2.50
C SER A 188 9.08 10.45 1.77
N VAL A 189 7.94 10.70 2.41
CA VAL A 189 6.62 10.65 1.77
C VAL A 189 6.54 11.66 0.62
N ARG A 190 7.09 12.86 0.79
CA ARG A 190 7.14 13.87 -0.29
C ARG A 190 7.99 13.40 -1.47
N LEU A 191 9.12 12.74 -1.21
CA LEU A 191 9.96 12.17 -2.27
C LEU A 191 9.25 11.06 -3.03
N VAL A 192 8.69 10.09 -2.31
CA VAL A 192 7.98 8.94 -2.90
C VAL A 192 6.71 9.40 -3.63
N GLY A 193 6.05 10.45 -3.17
CA GLY A 193 4.87 11.03 -3.82
C GLY A 193 5.19 11.94 -5.03
N ARG A 194 6.46 12.25 -5.30
CA ARG A 194 6.85 13.16 -6.39
C ARG A 194 6.42 12.67 -7.77
N PRO A 195 6.55 11.38 -8.15
CA PRO A 195 6.08 10.91 -9.45
C PRO A 195 4.57 11.12 -9.64
N ALA A 196 3.76 10.88 -8.61
CA ALA A 196 2.31 11.12 -8.66
C ALA A 196 1.99 12.61 -8.83
N ALA A 197 2.75 13.48 -8.16
CA ALA A 197 2.63 14.93 -8.30
C ALA A 197 2.96 15.41 -9.73
N LEU A 198 4.10 14.94 -10.27
CA LEU A 198 4.55 15.26 -11.63
C LEU A 198 3.55 14.76 -12.67
N ALA A 199 3.02 13.55 -12.49
CA ALA A 199 1.97 12.99 -13.35
C ALA A 199 0.75 13.93 -13.41
N ALA A 200 0.28 14.41 -12.25
CA ALA A 200 -0.87 15.31 -12.16
C ALA A 200 -0.61 16.70 -12.76
N GLU A 201 0.55 17.30 -12.46
CA GLU A 201 0.96 18.60 -13.01
C GLU A 201 1.25 18.54 -14.53
N GLY A 202 1.53 17.34 -15.03
CA GLY A 202 1.76 17.05 -16.44
C GLY A 202 0.50 16.80 -17.25
N VAL A 203 -0.69 16.73 -16.65
CA VAL A 203 -1.94 16.55 -17.41
C VAL A 203 -2.30 17.86 -18.14
N PRO A 204 -2.54 17.84 -19.46
CA PRO A 204 -2.92 19.04 -20.22
C PRO A 204 -4.29 19.60 -19.79
N ALA A 205 -4.44 20.93 -19.86
CA ALA A 205 -5.69 21.61 -19.48
C ALA A 205 -6.87 21.25 -20.41
N GLU A 206 -6.57 20.88 -21.66
CA GLU A 206 -7.52 20.44 -22.69
C GLU A 206 -8.23 19.13 -22.33
N ALA A 207 -7.72 18.40 -21.34
CA ALA A 207 -8.34 17.19 -20.79
C ALA A 207 -9.55 17.49 -19.88
N LYS A 208 -9.77 18.76 -19.52
CA LYS A 208 -10.90 19.17 -18.68
C LYS A 208 -12.23 18.69 -19.26
N ASP A 209 -13.07 18.11 -18.41
CA ASP A 209 -14.41 17.59 -18.76
C ASP A 209 -14.42 16.48 -19.84
N LYS A 210 -13.25 15.98 -20.25
CA LYS A 210 -13.08 14.89 -21.22
C LYS A 210 -12.70 13.58 -20.55
N THR A 211 -12.72 12.50 -21.32
CA THR A 211 -12.16 11.20 -20.95
C THR A 211 -10.68 11.20 -21.28
N LEU A 212 -9.83 11.37 -20.27
CA LEU A 212 -8.38 11.30 -20.40
C LEU A 212 -7.95 9.83 -20.59
N VAL A 213 -7.43 9.51 -21.77
CA VAL A 213 -6.93 8.17 -22.13
C VAL A 213 -5.42 8.19 -22.13
N ILE A 214 -4.82 7.56 -21.11
CA ILE A 214 -3.37 7.42 -20.96
C ILE A 214 -2.96 6.10 -21.63
N LEU A 215 -2.30 6.21 -22.78
CA LEU A 215 -1.93 5.06 -23.62
C LEU A 215 -0.83 4.21 -22.98
N ALA A 216 0.19 4.87 -22.43
CA ALA A 216 1.28 4.25 -21.69
C ALA A 216 1.64 5.13 -20.49
N THR A 217 1.79 4.51 -19.32
CA THR A 217 2.34 5.13 -18.12
C THR A 217 3.64 4.44 -17.70
N PRO A 218 4.61 5.18 -17.14
CA PRO A 218 5.80 4.58 -16.50
C PRO A 218 5.45 3.65 -15.34
N ASP A 219 4.44 4.02 -14.55
CA ASP A 219 4.11 3.32 -13.31
C ASP A 219 2.59 3.30 -13.03
N PRO A 220 2.01 2.11 -12.81
CA PRO A 220 0.57 2.00 -12.58
C PRO A 220 0.11 2.52 -11.21
N MET A 221 0.98 2.56 -10.19
CA MET A 221 0.57 2.93 -8.82
C MET A 221 0.50 4.44 -8.59
N PHE A 222 1.63 5.13 -8.68
CA PHE A 222 1.77 6.55 -8.43
C PHE A 222 1.22 7.39 -9.58
N MET A 223 1.46 6.99 -10.83
CA MET A 223 1.10 7.82 -11.99
C MET A 223 -0.28 7.53 -12.56
N CYS A 224 -0.90 6.41 -12.20
CA CYS A 224 -2.27 6.08 -12.61
C CYS A 224 -3.24 5.95 -11.43
N ALA A 225 -2.99 5.04 -10.47
CA ALA A 225 -3.95 4.82 -9.38
C ALA A 225 -4.11 6.03 -8.45
N GLN A 226 -3.06 6.83 -8.26
CA GLN A 226 -3.12 8.04 -7.42
C GLN A 226 -3.48 9.32 -8.20
N LEU A 227 -3.50 9.29 -9.54
CA LEU A 227 -3.69 10.48 -10.37
C LEU A 227 -5.00 11.23 -10.06
N PRO A 228 -6.18 10.58 -9.95
CA PRO A 228 -7.43 11.31 -9.63
C PRO A 228 -7.34 12.05 -8.28
N MET A 229 -6.71 11.42 -7.28
CA MET A 229 -6.55 12.01 -5.95
C MET A 229 -5.57 13.20 -5.97
N GLN A 230 -4.51 13.13 -6.79
CA GLN A 230 -3.57 14.24 -6.95
C GLN A 230 -4.21 15.42 -7.67
N LEU A 231 -4.97 15.18 -8.74
CA LEU A 231 -5.69 16.23 -9.46
C LEU A 231 -6.67 16.96 -8.53
N ALA A 232 -7.50 16.21 -7.80
CA ALA A 232 -8.48 16.78 -6.87
C ALA A 232 -7.83 17.51 -5.67
N SER A 233 -6.84 16.90 -5.02
CA SER A 233 -6.22 17.52 -3.82
C SER A 233 -5.44 18.81 -4.14
N ARG A 234 -4.93 18.91 -5.37
CA ARG A 234 -4.18 20.08 -5.87
C ARG A 234 -5.04 21.08 -6.64
N LYS A 235 -6.35 20.80 -6.83
CA LYS A 235 -7.27 21.62 -7.63
C LYS A 235 -6.74 21.89 -9.05
N LEU A 236 -6.19 20.83 -9.67
CA LEU A 236 -5.70 20.86 -11.06
C LEU A 236 -6.85 20.56 -12.03
N VAL A 237 -6.50 20.28 -13.30
CA VAL A 237 -7.48 19.89 -14.32
C VAL A 237 -8.32 18.70 -13.85
N GLU A 238 -9.63 18.75 -14.10
CA GLU A 238 -10.58 17.72 -13.73
C GLU A 238 -11.14 17.03 -15.00
N PRO A 239 -10.56 15.90 -15.44
CA PRO A 239 -11.16 15.06 -16.46
C PRO A 239 -12.44 14.41 -15.94
N ARG A 240 -13.42 14.21 -16.83
CA ARG A 240 -14.65 13.47 -16.52
C ARG A 240 -14.37 12.02 -16.15
N ALA A 241 -13.37 11.42 -16.79
CA ALA A 241 -12.94 10.05 -16.55
C ALA A 241 -11.47 9.87 -16.92
N ILE A 242 -10.78 8.95 -16.25
CA ILE A 242 -9.37 8.60 -16.54
C ILE A 242 -9.31 7.12 -16.92
N ARG A 243 -8.62 6.81 -18.03
CA ARG A 243 -8.41 5.45 -18.54
C ARG A 243 -6.93 5.23 -18.80
N CYS A 244 -6.25 4.55 -17.88
CA CYS A 244 -4.90 4.05 -18.10
C CYS A 244 -4.97 2.70 -18.80
N LEU A 245 -4.39 2.60 -20.00
CA LEU A 245 -4.51 1.38 -20.81
C LEU A 245 -3.39 0.38 -20.52
N ALA A 246 -2.16 0.84 -20.35
CA ALA A 246 -1.00 -0.01 -20.05
C ALA A 246 0.06 0.74 -19.23
N ALA A 247 0.77 0.00 -18.38
CA ALA A 247 2.07 0.40 -17.87
C ALA A 247 3.13 -0.27 -18.73
N VAL A 248 4.04 0.51 -19.31
CA VAL A 248 5.04 0.02 -20.27
C VAL A 248 6.42 0.22 -19.69
N GLU A 249 7.20 -0.86 -19.60
CA GLU A 249 8.63 -0.81 -19.30
C GLU A 249 9.38 -1.19 -20.60
N GLY A 250 10.04 -0.23 -21.24
CA GLY A 250 10.68 -0.43 -22.54
C GLY A 250 9.79 -0.01 -23.70
N THR A 251 9.42 -0.95 -24.58
CA THR A 251 8.63 -0.64 -25.78
C THR A 251 7.38 -1.52 -25.90
N ALA A 252 6.25 -0.87 -26.17
CA ALA A 252 5.01 -1.55 -26.53
C ALA A 252 4.52 -1.05 -27.89
N LYS A 253 3.87 -1.90 -28.66
CA LYS A 253 3.31 -1.54 -29.97
C LYS A 253 1.83 -1.22 -29.84
N LEU A 254 1.47 0.01 -30.17
CA LEU A 254 0.08 0.44 -30.29
C LEU A 254 -0.36 0.34 -31.75
N THR A 255 -1.41 -0.42 -32.02
CA THR A 255 -2.02 -0.53 -33.35
C THR A 255 -3.46 -0.02 -33.27
N ARG A 256 -3.84 0.83 -34.21
CA ARG A 256 -5.26 1.18 -34.41
C ARG A 256 -5.88 0.15 -35.36
N ILE A 257 -6.82 -0.64 -34.85
CA ILE A 257 -7.44 -1.72 -35.63
C ILE A 257 -8.56 -1.18 -36.52
N ASN A 258 -9.37 -0.26 -36.01
CA ASN A 258 -10.50 0.37 -36.71
C ASN A 258 -10.85 1.72 -36.04
N GLU A 259 -12.02 2.26 -36.34
CA GLU A 259 -12.52 3.55 -35.84
C GLU A 259 -12.68 3.60 -34.32
N ARG A 260 -12.77 2.44 -33.65
CA ARG A 260 -13.13 2.33 -32.23
C ARG A 260 -12.19 1.47 -31.38
N THR A 261 -11.20 0.83 -32.00
CA THR A 261 -10.45 -0.24 -31.34
C THR A 261 -8.95 0.00 -31.41
N LEU A 262 -8.32 0.01 -30.24
CA LEU A 262 -6.88 0.02 -30.08
C LEU A 262 -6.40 -1.37 -29.62
N ARG A 263 -5.26 -1.79 -30.15
CA ARG A 263 -4.53 -2.97 -29.71
C ARG A 263 -3.19 -2.53 -29.15
N ILE A 264 -2.88 -2.97 -27.94
CA ILE A 264 -1.57 -2.78 -27.31
C ILE A 264 -0.91 -4.16 -27.21
N PHE A 265 0.27 -4.29 -27.79
CA PHE A 265 1.09 -5.50 -27.75
C PHE A 265 2.43 -5.21 -27.10
N ASP A 266 2.79 -5.99 -26.09
CA ASP A 266 4.10 -5.96 -25.46
C ASP A 266 4.65 -7.38 -25.42
N ALA A 267 5.78 -7.61 -26.10
CA ALA A 267 6.44 -8.91 -26.15
C ALA A 267 7.02 -9.31 -24.78
N ASN A 268 7.39 -8.32 -23.96
CA ASN A 268 7.79 -8.53 -22.58
C ASN A 268 6.56 -8.74 -21.70
N GLY A 269 5.39 -8.24 -22.06
CA GLY A 269 4.13 -8.54 -21.40
C GLY A 269 3.62 -7.41 -20.51
N LEU A 270 2.30 -7.25 -20.50
CA LEU A 270 1.58 -6.08 -19.99
C LEU A 270 1.50 -6.00 -18.45
N MET A 271 2.06 -6.98 -17.75
CA MET A 271 1.94 -7.16 -16.31
C MET A 271 3.31 -7.30 -15.62
N LYS A 272 4.42 -6.95 -16.29
CA LYS A 272 5.78 -7.17 -15.76
C LYS A 272 6.30 -6.09 -14.80
N HIS A 273 5.55 -5.02 -14.55
CA HIS A 273 6.00 -3.91 -13.72
C HIS A 273 6.11 -4.28 -12.23
N PHE A 274 7.12 -3.73 -11.53
CA PHE A 274 7.47 -4.04 -10.13
C PHE A 274 6.29 -4.08 -9.14
N PHE A 275 5.38 -3.11 -9.21
CA PHE A 275 4.20 -3.07 -8.34
C PHE A 275 3.02 -3.97 -8.72
N ILE A 276 3.03 -4.59 -9.91
CA ILE A 276 1.91 -5.43 -10.35
C ILE A 276 1.59 -6.55 -9.36
N PRO A 277 2.55 -7.31 -8.80
CA PRO A 277 2.25 -8.33 -7.81
C PRO A 277 1.46 -7.80 -6.61
N LEU A 278 1.68 -6.54 -6.20
CA LEU A 278 0.92 -5.91 -5.12
C LEU A 278 -0.55 -5.70 -5.50
N LEU A 279 -0.81 -5.29 -6.73
CA LEU A 279 -2.16 -5.07 -7.25
C LEU A 279 -2.85 -6.39 -7.60
N ARG A 280 -2.09 -7.36 -8.10
CA ARG A 280 -2.59 -8.65 -8.54
C ARG A 280 -1.54 -9.77 -8.41
N ARG A 281 -1.83 -10.77 -7.59
CA ARG A 281 -1.04 -11.99 -7.40
C ARG A 281 -1.36 -13.05 -8.46
N ASP A 282 -2.64 -13.29 -8.71
CA ASP A 282 -3.05 -14.41 -9.54
C ASP A 282 -3.07 -14.03 -11.02
N PRO A 283 -2.68 -14.95 -11.93
CA PRO A 283 -2.78 -14.71 -13.36
C PRO A 283 -4.18 -14.25 -13.76
N ILE A 284 -4.26 -13.40 -14.78
CA ILE A 284 -5.56 -13.04 -15.34
C ILE A 284 -6.16 -14.30 -15.99
N PRO A 285 -7.42 -14.69 -15.74
CA PRO A 285 -8.02 -15.90 -16.32
C PRO A 285 -8.07 -15.88 -17.86
N HIS A 286 -8.10 -17.06 -18.49
CA HIS A 286 -8.37 -17.17 -19.92
C HIS A 286 -9.74 -16.57 -20.27
N GLY A 287 -9.82 -15.87 -21.40
CA GLY A 287 -11.06 -15.23 -21.85
C GLY A 287 -11.48 -13.99 -21.05
N TRP A 288 -10.62 -13.47 -20.16
CA TRP A 288 -10.93 -12.28 -19.36
C TRP A 288 -11.39 -11.10 -20.22
N ARG A 289 -12.47 -10.49 -19.77
CA ARG A 289 -13.09 -9.28 -20.32
C ARG A 289 -13.49 -8.37 -19.18
N LEU A 290 -13.42 -7.07 -19.41
CA LEU A 290 -13.93 -6.06 -18.49
C LEU A 290 -14.74 -5.05 -19.28
N ASP A 291 -16.03 -4.96 -18.98
CA ASP A 291 -16.93 -3.99 -19.58
C ASP A 291 -17.11 -2.80 -18.62
N ARG A 292 -16.83 -1.61 -19.11
CA ARG A 292 -17.12 -0.32 -18.47
C ARG A 292 -18.20 0.40 -19.30
N PRO A 293 -18.87 1.42 -18.73
CA PRO A 293 -19.89 2.18 -19.47
C PRO A 293 -19.40 2.80 -20.79
N ASP A 294 -18.11 3.09 -20.92
CA ASP A 294 -17.48 3.79 -22.04
C ASP A 294 -16.50 2.93 -22.87
N VAL A 295 -16.00 1.82 -22.32
CA VAL A 295 -14.93 1.03 -22.92
C VAL A 295 -14.99 -0.44 -22.52
N LYS A 296 -14.60 -1.33 -23.43
CA LYS A 296 -14.46 -2.77 -23.20
C LYS A 296 -13.00 -3.20 -23.36
N TYR A 297 -12.51 -3.98 -22.41
CA TYR A 297 -11.16 -4.53 -22.40
C TYR A 297 -11.20 -6.03 -22.63
N ARG A 298 -10.29 -6.55 -23.46
CA ARG A 298 -10.13 -7.99 -23.68
C ARG A 298 -8.66 -8.34 -23.85
N ILE A 299 -8.21 -9.39 -23.16
CA ILE A 299 -6.89 -9.97 -23.41
C ILE A 299 -7.02 -10.97 -24.57
N SER A 300 -6.23 -10.77 -25.62
CA SER A 300 -6.27 -11.57 -26.85
C SER A 300 -5.11 -12.53 -26.98
N ARG A 301 -3.93 -12.21 -26.41
CA ARG A 301 -2.73 -13.06 -26.46
C ARG A 301 -2.03 -13.14 -25.10
N ARG A 302 -1.37 -14.27 -24.87
CA ARG A 302 -0.52 -14.57 -23.72
C ARG A 302 0.79 -15.20 -24.18
N ASP A 303 1.82 -15.10 -23.36
CA ASP A 303 3.06 -15.84 -23.54
C ASP A 303 2.95 -17.29 -23.02
N ALA A 304 4.04 -18.04 -23.12
CA ALA A 304 4.13 -19.43 -22.65
C ALA A 304 3.98 -19.57 -21.12
N ALA A 305 4.25 -18.51 -20.35
CA ALA A 305 4.06 -18.46 -18.90
C ALA A 305 2.63 -18.04 -18.52
N GLY A 306 1.74 -17.83 -19.51
CA GLY A 306 0.36 -17.41 -19.30
C GLY A 306 0.18 -15.91 -19.03
N GLN A 307 1.25 -15.11 -19.12
CA GLN A 307 1.19 -13.67 -18.90
C GLN A 307 0.57 -12.94 -20.10
N PRO A 308 -0.32 -11.96 -19.88
CA PRO A 308 -0.92 -11.18 -20.97
C PRO A 308 0.14 -10.40 -21.75
N THR A 309 0.13 -10.57 -23.07
CA THR A 309 1.02 -9.83 -24.00
C THR A 309 0.25 -8.94 -24.96
N GLU A 310 -1.07 -9.13 -25.09
CA GLU A 310 -1.91 -8.34 -25.98
C GLU A 310 -3.24 -7.98 -25.35
N LEU A 311 -3.57 -6.69 -25.40
CA LEU A 311 -4.80 -6.09 -24.90
C LEU A 311 -5.53 -5.39 -26.04
N HIS A 312 -6.80 -5.73 -26.23
CA HIS A 312 -7.73 -5.02 -27.08
C HIS A 312 -8.61 -4.11 -26.23
N VAL A 313 -8.70 -2.85 -26.65
CA VAL A 313 -9.49 -1.81 -26.01
C VAL A 313 -10.49 -1.30 -27.04
N HIS A 314 -11.76 -1.57 -26.82
CA HIS A 314 -12.86 -1.14 -27.69
C HIS A 314 -13.64 -0.02 -27.02
N PHE A 315 -13.61 1.16 -27.62
CA PHE A 315 -14.35 2.33 -27.15
C PHE A 315 -15.77 2.31 -27.71
N HIS A 316 -16.76 2.69 -26.91
CA HIS A 316 -18.14 2.81 -27.41
C HIS A 316 -18.30 3.97 -28.41
N LYS A 317 -17.44 4.99 -28.27
CA LYS A 317 -17.31 6.13 -29.17
C LYS A 317 -16.17 5.91 -30.17
N GLU A 318 -16.20 6.69 -31.26
CA GLU A 318 -15.10 6.75 -32.21
C GLU A 318 -13.85 7.37 -31.58
N LEU A 319 -12.68 6.91 -32.00
CA LEU A 319 -11.40 7.38 -31.47
C LEU A 319 -11.14 8.86 -31.79
N GLU A 320 -11.85 9.42 -32.77
CA GLU A 320 -11.87 10.85 -33.12
C GLU A 320 -12.86 11.68 -32.31
N ASP A 321 -13.71 11.06 -31.46
CA ASP A 321 -14.71 11.79 -30.69
C ASP A 321 -14.04 12.84 -29.79
N PRO A 322 -14.48 14.11 -29.84
CA PRO A 322 -13.83 15.21 -29.11
C PRO A 322 -13.89 15.08 -27.58
N GLU A 323 -14.72 14.16 -27.05
CA GLU A 323 -14.75 13.82 -25.63
C GLU A 323 -13.61 12.86 -25.21
N LEU A 324 -12.88 12.27 -26.14
CA LEU A 324 -11.70 11.44 -25.86
C LEU A 324 -10.44 12.30 -26.01
N PHE A 325 -9.58 12.27 -24.99
CA PHE A 325 -8.31 12.98 -25.02
C PHE A 325 -7.15 12.02 -24.76
N PHE A 326 -6.44 11.68 -25.82
CA PHE A 326 -5.35 10.71 -25.79
C PHE A 326 -4.03 11.38 -25.42
N VAL A 327 -3.33 10.78 -24.45
CA VAL A 327 -2.00 11.23 -24.03
C VAL A 327 -1.06 10.06 -23.86
N ALA A 328 0.24 10.34 -24.00
CA ALA A 328 1.32 9.45 -23.63
C ALA A 328 2.31 10.20 -22.73
N TRP A 329 2.96 9.47 -21.83
CA TRP A 329 4.02 10.06 -21.02
C TRP A 329 5.26 10.35 -21.88
N SER A 330 5.76 11.58 -21.82
CA SER A 330 7.00 12.00 -22.45
C SER A 330 8.11 12.03 -21.39
N PRO A 331 9.14 11.17 -21.50
CA PRO A 331 10.25 11.18 -20.55
C PRO A 331 11.07 12.47 -20.61
N GLU A 332 11.17 13.08 -21.80
CA GLU A 332 11.96 14.28 -22.05
C GLU A 332 11.37 15.50 -21.33
N THR A 333 10.04 15.66 -21.38
CA THR A 333 9.35 16.80 -20.75
C THR A 333 8.82 16.47 -19.36
N GLN A 334 8.82 15.19 -18.96
CA GLN A 334 8.20 14.67 -17.74
C GLN A 334 6.73 15.08 -17.60
N ARG A 335 5.98 15.03 -18.71
CA ARG A 335 4.56 15.41 -18.78
C ARG A 335 3.76 14.44 -19.63
N TYR A 336 2.44 14.49 -19.52
CA TYR A 336 1.56 13.81 -20.46
C TYR A 336 1.35 14.70 -21.67
N GLU A 337 1.82 14.26 -22.83
CA GLU A 337 1.69 15.00 -24.08
C GLU A 337 0.52 14.47 -24.91
N PRO A 338 -0.21 15.35 -25.61
CA PRO A 338 -1.24 14.94 -26.56
C PRO A 338 -0.67 13.95 -27.58
N PHE A 339 -1.33 12.80 -27.70
CA PHE A 339 -0.86 11.73 -28.58
C PHE A 339 -1.77 11.61 -29.80
N LYS A 340 -1.21 11.82 -31.00
CA LYS A 340 -1.93 11.57 -32.25
C LYS A 340 -1.93 10.08 -32.56
N LEU A 341 -3.12 9.48 -32.55
CA LEU A 341 -3.29 8.07 -32.89
C LEU A 341 -2.83 7.79 -34.34
N PRO A 342 -2.24 6.59 -34.59
CA PRO A 342 -1.85 6.20 -35.94
C PRO A 342 -3.09 6.01 -36.84
N GLY A 343 -2.87 5.97 -38.16
CA GLY A 343 -3.93 5.62 -39.11
C GLY A 343 -4.50 4.22 -38.85
N ILE A 344 -5.69 3.93 -39.37
CA ILE A 344 -6.30 2.60 -39.29
C ILE A 344 -5.37 1.56 -39.93
N GLY A 345 -5.13 0.44 -39.24
CA GLY A 345 -4.18 -0.60 -39.64
C GLY A 345 -2.71 -0.27 -39.35
N GLN A 346 -2.39 0.99 -39.04
CA GLN A 346 -1.02 1.41 -38.73
C GLN A 346 -0.68 1.17 -37.26
N SER A 347 0.62 1.09 -36.99
CA SER A 347 1.16 0.91 -35.65
C SER A 347 2.24 1.93 -35.34
N VAL A 348 2.36 2.27 -34.08
CA VAL A 348 3.39 3.14 -33.52
C VAL A 348 3.95 2.50 -32.26
N GLU A 349 5.22 2.77 -31.98
CA GLU A 349 5.86 2.33 -30.74
C GLU A 349 5.57 3.34 -29.62
N LEU A 350 5.09 2.82 -28.50
CA LEU A 350 5.01 3.52 -27.23
C LEU A 350 6.28 3.19 -26.45
N LYS A 351 7.04 4.23 -26.11
CA LYS A 351 8.18 4.11 -25.21
C LYS A 351 7.71 4.32 -23.79
N GLY A 352 8.11 3.42 -22.90
CA GLY A 352 7.93 3.53 -21.48
C GLY A 352 9.28 3.52 -20.80
N GLU A 353 9.56 4.52 -19.98
CA GLU A 353 10.73 4.51 -19.12
C GLU A 353 10.36 4.00 -17.73
N PRO A 354 11.23 3.20 -17.09
CA PRO A 354 11.07 2.91 -15.67
C PRO A 354 11.17 4.21 -14.88
N LEU A 355 10.47 4.30 -13.74
CA LEU A 355 10.56 5.44 -12.83
C LEU A 355 12.04 5.80 -12.55
N PRO A 356 12.41 7.09 -12.59
CA PRO A 356 13.81 7.50 -12.41
C PRO A 356 14.35 7.07 -11.04
N GLY A 357 15.31 6.14 -11.07
CA GLY A 357 16.46 5.90 -10.18
C GLY A 357 16.32 5.83 -8.65
N LEU A 358 15.28 6.35 -8.03
CA LEU A 358 15.10 6.36 -6.56
C LEU A 358 14.42 5.09 -6.04
N LEU A 359 13.80 4.30 -6.91
CA LEU A 359 13.07 3.06 -6.55
C LEU A 359 13.55 1.82 -7.32
N THR A 360 14.48 1.97 -8.26
CA THR A 360 14.88 0.95 -9.25
C THR A 360 16.35 0.53 -9.16
N LYS A 361 17.07 0.89 -8.09
CA LYS A 361 18.43 0.42 -7.81
C LYS A 361 18.51 -0.35 -6.51
#